data_AF-A0A819QAY0-F1
#
_entry.id   AF-A0A819QAY0-F1
#
_cell.length_a   1.000
_cell.length_b   1.000
_cell.length_c   1.000
_cell.angle_alpha   90.00
_cell.angle_beta   90.00
_cell.angle_gamma   90.00
#
_symmetry.space_group_name_H-M   'P 1'
#
loop_
_entity.id
_entity.type
_entity.pdbx_description
1 polymer ?
#
loop_
_entity_poly.entity_id
_entity_poly.type
_entity_poly.pdbx_seq_one_letter_code
_entity_poly.pdbx_strand_id
1 'polypeptide(L)'
;MATNLCRVLPACSRAVLKGRIRMSLSATSCFHQPMITRMSHHEVPVPPGETRTESDTFGPIKVPASSYYGAQTARSMYHFNIGIPT
;
A
#
# COMPACT_ATOMS: atom_id res chain seq x y z
N MET A 1 4.10 -6.72 36.08
CA MET A 1 5.41 -6.18 36.51
C MET A 1 6.51 -7.10 36.00
N ALA A 2 7.07 -6.79 34.84
CA ALA A 2 8.31 -7.37 34.35
C ALA A 2 8.90 -6.37 33.34
N THR A 3 9.40 -5.26 33.87
CA THR A 3 10.19 -4.27 33.14
C THR A 3 11.54 -4.89 32.82
N ASN A 4 11.72 -5.40 31.60
CA ASN A 4 13.02 -5.84 31.15
C ASN A 4 13.84 -4.64 30.68
N LEU A 5 14.78 -4.30 31.54
CA LEU A 5 15.80 -3.28 31.40
C LEU A 5 16.75 -3.57 30.23
N CYS A 6 16.92 -2.53 29.41
CA CYS A 6 18.21 -1.98 29.01
C CYS A 6 19.37 -2.96 28.82
N ARG A 7 19.70 -3.26 27.56
CA ARG A 7 21.10 -3.40 27.11
C ARG A 7 21.31 -2.69 25.78
N VAL A 8 21.72 -1.43 25.92
CA VAL A 8 22.51 -0.66 24.96
C VAL A 8 23.84 -1.38 24.70
N LEU A 9 24.34 -1.30 23.46
CA LEU A 9 25.75 -1.16 23.00
C LEU A 9 25.90 -1.75 21.58
N PRO A 10 26.91 -1.39 20.76
CA PRO A 10 27.67 -0.14 20.69
C PRO A 10 27.70 0.46 19.27
N ALA A 11 27.82 1.79 19.21
CA ALA A 11 28.31 2.49 18.02
C ALA A 11 29.84 2.32 17.92
N CYS A 12 30.34 1.77 16.80
CA CYS A 12 31.69 1.91 16.25
C CYS A 12 31.72 1.07 14.96
N SER A 13 32.03 1.58 13.77
CA SER A 13 33.20 2.39 13.46
C SER A 13 33.01 3.19 12.17
N ARG A 14 33.57 4.40 12.19
CA ARG A 14 33.87 5.26 11.04
C ARG A 14 34.55 4.47 9.92
N ALA A 15 34.01 4.53 8.71
CA ALA A 15 34.79 4.34 7.49
C ALA A 15 35.00 5.71 6.83
N VAL A 16 36.27 6.12 6.78
CA VAL A 16 36.76 7.38 6.25
C VAL A 16 36.85 7.32 4.72
N LEU A 17 36.45 8.44 4.13
CA LEU A 17 36.53 8.89 2.73
C LEU A 17 37.72 8.36 1.89
N LYS A 18 37.40 7.78 0.74
CA LYS A 18 38.17 7.87 -0.52
C LYS A 18 37.12 7.92 -1.64
N GLY A 19 36.71 9.08 -2.13
CA GLY A 19 37.52 9.93 -2.99
C GLY A 19 37.33 9.51 -4.45
N ARG A 20 36.40 10.15 -5.16
CA ARG A 20 36.53 10.51 -6.59
C ARG A 20 35.31 11.34 -7.02
N ILE A 21 35.61 12.62 -7.23
CA ILE A 21 34.73 13.63 -7.80
C ILE A 21 34.37 13.20 -9.23
N ARG A 22 33.07 13.07 -9.51
CA ARG A 22 32.51 13.36 -10.83
C ARG A 22 31.45 14.43 -10.63
N MET A 23 31.86 15.68 -10.88
CA MET A 23 30.89 16.73 -11.21
C MET A 23 30.17 16.29 -12.48
N SER A 24 28.88 16.02 -12.37
CA SER A 24 27.96 16.19 -13.49
C SER A 24 26.92 17.19 -13.04
N LEU A 25 27.09 18.44 -13.49
CA LEU A 25 26.04 19.43 -13.47
C LEU A 25 24.81 18.83 -14.17
N SER A 26 23.71 18.73 -13.44
CA SER A 26 22.38 18.65 -14.02
C SER A 26 21.49 19.55 -13.19
N ALA A 27 21.46 20.82 -13.60
CA ALA A 27 20.43 21.75 -13.20
C ALA A 27 19.10 21.22 -13.73
N THR A 28 18.26 20.72 -12.82
CA THR A 28 16.83 20.60 -13.09
C THR A 28 16.09 21.13 -11.88
N SER A 29 15.78 22.42 -12.00
CA SER A 29 14.57 23.10 -11.56
C SER A 29 13.91 22.59 -10.28
N CYS A 30 13.81 23.52 -9.34
CA CYS A 30 12.85 23.56 -8.23
C CYS A 30 11.44 23.22 -8.74
N PHE A 31 11.11 21.93 -8.85
CA PHE A 31 9.77 21.49 -9.21
C PHE A 31 8.90 21.70 -7.98
N HIS A 32 8.24 22.85 -7.97
CA HIS A 32 7.20 23.21 -7.02
C HIS A 32 6.02 22.25 -7.25
N GLN A 33 5.92 21.20 -6.41
CA GLN A 33 4.74 20.34 -6.42
C GLN A 33 3.52 21.19 -6.01
N PRO A 34 2.48 21.30 -6.87
CA PRO A 34 1.25 21.93 -6.45
C PRO A 34 0.60 21.04 -5.38
N MET A 35 0.19 21.68 -4.29
CA MET A 35 -0.44 21.06 -3.13
C MET A 35 -1.88 20.69 -3.49
N ILE A 36 -2.07 19.72 -4.38
CA ILE A 36 -3.36 19.06 -4.51
C ILE A 36 -3.46 18.19 -3.26
N THR A 37 -4.26 18.65 -2.29
CA THR A 37 -4.68 17.89 -1.12
C THR A 37 -5.11 16.51 -1.60
N ARG A 38 -4.25 15.50 -1.37
CA ARG A 38 -4.65 14.10 -1.41
C ARG A 38 -5.86 14.01 -0.50
N MET A 39 -7.05 13.80 -1.08
CA MET A 39 -8.11 13.12 -0.34
C MET A 39 -7.52 11.75 -0.03
N SER A 40 -6.93 11.65 1.15
CA SER A 40 -6.44 10.39 1.68
C SER A 40 -7.66 9.49 1.75
N HIS A 41 -7.81 8.60 0.77
CA HIS A 41 -8.55 7.37 0.97
C HIS A 41 -7.95 6.80 2.25
N HIS A 42 -8.69 6.88 3.34
CA HIS A 42 -8.36 6.15 4.55
C HIS A 42 -8.62 4.70 4.18
N GLU A 43 -7.64 4.07 3.52
CA GLU A 43 -7.61 2.62 3.37
C GLU A 43 -7.71 2.08 4.78
N VAL A 44 -8.89 1.53 5.11
CA VAL A 44 -9.02 0.71 6.30
C VAL A 44 -7.96 -0.37 6.15
N PRO A 45 -7.02 -0.52 7.09
CA PRO A 45 -5.95 -1.49 6.97
C PRO A 45 -6.55 -2.88 7.21
N VAL A 46 -7.21 -3.41 6.18
CA VAL A 46 -7.69 -4.78 6.12
C VAL A 46 -6.59 -5.59 5.45
N PRO A 47 -6.12 -6.70 6.05
CA PRO A 47 -5.10 -7.54 5.43
C PRO A 47 -5.58 -7.99 4.04
N PRO A 48 -4.72 -7.87 3.00
CA PRO A 48 -5.09 -8.30 1.67
C PRO A 48 -5.38 -9.81 1.69
N GLY A 49 -6.59 -10.19 1.30
CA GLY A 49 -7.05 -11.58 1.29
C GLY A 49 -8.13 -11.94 2.31
N GLU A 50 -8.49 -11.02 3.22
CA GLU A 50 -9.64 -11.24 4.11
C GLU A 50 -10.95 -11.20 3.28
N THR A 51 -11.77 -12.24 3.41
CA THR A 51 -13.04 -12.37 2.68
C THR A 51 -14.17 -12.71 3.63
N ARG A 52 -15.31 -12.05 3.45
CA ARG A 52 -16.58 -12.40 4.07
C ARG A 52 -17.45 -13.21 3.11
N THR A 53 -18.18 -14.19 3.62
CA THR A 53 -19.13 -14.97 2.80
C THR A 53 -20.51 -14.34 2.91
N GLU A 54 -21.09 -13.96 1.77
CA GLU A 54 -22.46 -13.46 1.68
C GLU A 54 -23.32 -14.41 0.84
N SER A 55 -24.62 -14.47 1.12
CA SER A 55 -25.56 -15.27 0.32
C SER A 55 -26.49 -14.37 -0.47
N ASP A 56 -26.74 -14.75 -1.73
CA ASP A 56 -27.76 -14.19 -2.62
C ASP A 56 -28.74 -15.32 -3.05
N THR A 57 -29.72 -15.06 -3.91
CA THR A 57 -30.65 -16.07 -4.46
C THR A 57 -29.93 -17.23 -5.16
N PHE A 58 -28.73 -16.98 -5.71
CA PHE A 58 -27.88 -17.99 -6.32
C PHE A 58 -26.93 -18.70 -5.33
N GLY A 59 -27.08 -18.47 -4.02
CA GLY A 59 -26.28 -19.09 -2.95
C GLY A 59 -25.09 -18.25 -2.48
N PRO A 60 -24.17 -18.86 -1.71
CA PRO A 60 -23.06 -18.16 -1.07
C PRO A 60 -21.96 -17.75 -2.06
N ILE A 61 -21.35 -16.59 -1.84
CA ILE A 61 -20.22 -16.05 -2.60
C ILE A 61 -19.23 -15.35 -1.65
N LYS A 62 -17.93 -15.42 -1.95
CA LYS A 62 -16.89 -14.71 -1.21
C LYS A 62 -16.78 -13.27 -1.69
N VAL A 63 -16.85 -12.32 -0.77
CA VAL A 63 -16.71 -10.89 -1.01
C VAL A 63 -15.50 -10.37 -0.21
N PRO A 64 -14.62 -9.53 -0.79
CA PRO A 64 -13.49 -8.98 -0.04
C PRO A 64 -13.98 -8.14 1.14
N ALA A 65 -13.38 -8.31 2.31
CA ALA A 65 -13.77 -7.56 3.51
C ALA A 65 -13.43 -6.06 3.41
N SER A 66 -12.47 -5.70 2.56
CA SER A 66 -12.11 -4.31 2.24
C SER A 66 -13.10 -3.61 1.32
N SER A 67 -14.01 -4.34 0.67
CA SER A 67 -14.93 -3.81 -0.32
C SER A 67 -16.28 -3.44 0.31
N TYR A 68 -16.81 -2.28 -0.09
CA TYR A 68 -18.12 -1.80 0.35
C TYR A 68 -19.31 -2.43 -0.40
N TYR A 69 -19.06 -3.11 -1.51
CA TYR A 69 -20.10 -3.80 -2.28
C TYR A 69 -20.42 -5.18 -1.70
N GLY A 70 -21.59 -5.73 -2.06
CA GLY A 70 -22.10 -7.03 -1.56
C GLY A 70 -22.08 -8.17 -2.58
N ALA A 71 -22.80 -9.25 -2.26
CA ALA A 71 -22.88 -10.49 -3.05
C ALA A 71 -23.27 -10.29 -4.53
N GLN A 72 -24.32 -9.50 -4.79
CA GLN A 72 -24.83 -9.29 -6.15
C GLN A 72 -23.78 -8.60 -7.04
N THR A 73 -23.17 -7.52 -6.54
CA THR A 73 -22.11 -6.80 -7.26
C THR A 73 -20.89 -7.70 -7.47
N ALA A 74 -20.48 -8.46 -6.45
CA ALA A 74 -19.37 -9.41 -6.57
C ALA A 74 -19.62 -10.45 -7.67
N ARG A 75 -20.87 -10.93 -7.81
CA ARG A 75 -21.26 -11.88 -8.87
C ARG A 75 -21.27 -11.23 -10.25
N SER A 76 -21.69 -9.97 -10.35
CA SER A 76 -21.63 -9.19 -11.60
C SER A 76 -20.19 -9.07 -12.12
N MET A 77 -19.21 -8.82 -11.23
CA MET A 77 -17.80 -8.75 -11.60
C MET A 77 -17.27 -10.05 -12.22
N TYR A 78 -17.78 -11.20 -11.79
CA TYR A 78 -17.38 -12.50 -12.35
C TYR A 78 -18.03 -12.77 -13.71
N HIS A 79 -19.29 -12.37 -13.90
CA HIS A 79 -20.03 -12.64 -15.12
C HIS A 79 -19.79 -11.62 -16.23
N PHE A 80 -19.45 -10.37 -15.88
CA PHE A 80 -19.33 -9.24 -16.82
C PHE A 80 -17.93 -8.64 -16.81
N ASN A 81 -16.89 -9.47 -16.78
CA ASN A 81 -15.50 -9.04 -16.89
C ASN A 81 -15.07 -8.74 -18.34
N ILE A 82 -15.91 -8.02 -19.10
CA ILE A 82 -15.65 -7.68 -20.50
C ILE A 82 -14.95 -6.32 -20.56
N GLY A 83 -13.74 -6.30 -21.12
CA GLY A 83 -12.91 -5.10 -21.27
C GLY A 83 -12.40 -4.89 -22.70
N ILE A 84 -11.64 -3.82 -22.91
CA ILE A 84 -11.05 -3.46 -24.21
C ILE A 84 -9.80 -4.32 -24.44
N PRO A 85 -9.60 -4.95 -25.62
CA PRO A 85 -8.37 -5.64 -25.95
C PRO A 85 -7.20 -4.64 -26.06
N THR A 86 -6.10 -4.92 -25.35
CA THR A 86 -4.84 -4.17 -25.39
C THR A 86 -3.93 -4.68 -26.50
#